data_AF-K9K2Q6-F1
#
_entry.id   AF-K9K2Q6-F1
#
_cell.length_a   1.000
_cell.length_b   1.000
_cell.length_c   1.000
_cell.angle_alpha   90.00
_cell.angle_beta   90.00
_cell.angle_gamma   90.00
#
_symmetry.space_group_name_H-M   'P 1'
#
loop_
_entity.id
_entity.type
_entity.pdbx_description
1 polymer ?
#
loop_
_entity_poly.entity_id
_entity_poly.type
_entity_poly.pdbx_seq_one_letter_code
_entity_poly.pdbx_strand_id
1 'polypeptide(L)'
;FKGNARVILPGMTACIECTLELYPPQVNFPMCTIASMPRLPEHCIEYVRILQWPKEQPFGEGVPLDGDDPDHIQWIFQKSLERASQYNIRGVTYRLTQGVVKRIIPAVASTNAVIAAVCATEVFKIAT
;
A
#
# COMPACT_ATOMS: atom_id res chain seq x y z
N PHE A 1 -3.46 15.20 2.67
CA PHE A 1 -4.32 15.29 3.87
C PHE A 1 -5.78 15.28 3.42
N LYS A 2 -6.39 14.10 3.26
CA LYS A 2 -7.77 13.94 2.79
C LYS A 2 -8.48 12.93 3.68
N GLY A 3 -9.79 13.07 3.83
CA GLY A 3 -10.67 12.13 4.53
C GLY A 3 -12.13 12.47 4.23
N ASN A 4 -13.03 11.51 4.43
CA ASN A 4 -14.47 11.68 4.25
C ASN A 4 -15.23 11.00 5.39
N ALA A 5 -16.41 11.53 5.71
CA ALA A 5 -17.36 10.95 6.65
C ALA A 5 -18.73 10.87 5.98
N ARG A 6 -19.53 9.88 6.36
CA ARG A 6 -20.90 9.72 5.86
C ARG A 6 -21.74 8.94 6.85
N VAL A 7 -23.05 9.21 6.84
CA VAL A 7 -24.05 8.44 7.59
C VAL A 7 -24.74 7.48 6.62
N ILE A 8 -24.97 6.24 7.05
CA ILE A 8 -25.69 5.23 6.28
C ILE A 8 -26.80 4.67 7.15
N LEU A 9 -28.04 4.89 6.72
CA LEU A 9 -29.25 4.25 7.21
C LEU A 9 -29.61 3.08 6.28
N PRO A 10 -29.42 1.82 6.71
CA PRO A 10 -29.69 0.64 5.89
C PRO A 10 -31.14 0.62 5.39
N GLY A 11 -31.32 0.38 4.07
CA GLY A 11 -32.64 0.35 3.43
C GLY A 11 -33.26 1.73 3.15
N MET A 12 -32.65 2.83 3.58
CA MET A 12 -33.19 4.18 3.39
C MET A 12 -32.24 5.10 2.60
N THR A 13 -30.95 5.07 2.93
CA THR A 13 -29.92 5.90 2.27
C THR A 13 -28.96 5.04 1.46
N ALA A 14 -28.18 5.66 0.57
CA ALA A 14 -27.16 4.97 -0.22
C ALA A 14 -26.16 4.22 0.69
N CYS A 15 -26.01 2.92 0.46
CA CYS A 15 -25.03 2.08 1.16
C CYS A 15 -23.62 2.28 0.59
N ILE A 16 -22.65 1.47 1.06
CA ILE A 16 -21.28 1.51 0.55
C ILE A 16 -21.22 1.07 -0.92
N GLU A 17 -21.94 0.01 -1.28
CA GLU A 17 -21.97 -0.53 -2.66
C GLU A 17 -22.50 0.49 -3.66
N CYS A 18 -23.53 1.26 -3.30
CA CYS A 18 -24.07 2.35 -4.13
C CYS A 18 -23.03 3.42 -4.51
N THR A 19 -21.89 3.45 -3.82
CA THR A 19 -20.86 4.48 -3.97
C THR A 19 -19.46 3.89 -4.17
N LEU A 20 -19.38 2.61 -4.53
CA LEU A 20 -18.11 1.90 -4.67
C LEU A 20 -17.17 2.58 -5.68
N GLU A 21 -17.75 3.21 -6.71
CA GLU A 21 -17.05 3.99 -7.74
C GLU A 21 -16.33 5.23 -7.21
N LEU A 22 -16.68 5.72 -6.01
CA LEU A 22 -16.00 6.85 -5.38
C LEU A 22 -14.64 6.45 -4.77
N TYR A 23 -14.37 5.15 -4.58
CA TYR A 23 -13.08 4.71 -4.10
C TYR A 23 -12.02 4.85 -5.20
N PRO A 24 -10.81 5.32 -4.87
CA PRO A 24 -9.75 5.44 -5.86
C PRO A 24 -9.37 4.06 -6.40
N PRO A 25 -8.99 3.96 -7.69
CA PRO A 25 -8.53 2.70 -8.26
C PRO A 25 -7.29 2.20 -7.51
N GLN A 26 -7.25 0.90 -7.23
CA GLN A 26 -6.08 0.30 -6.62
C GLN A 26 -4.90 0.38 -7.61
N VAL A 27 -3.77 0.90 -7.15
CA VAL A 27 -2.53 0.89 -7.96
C VAL A 27 -2.05 -0.56 -8.02
N ASN A 28 -2.20 -1.17 -9.19
CA ASN A 28 -1.67 -2.49 -9.49
C ASN A 28 -0.78 -2.40 -10.72
N PHE A 29 0.48 -2.80 -10.59
CA PHE A 29 1.43 -2.70 -11.69
C PHE A 29 1.24 -3.90 -12.64
N PRO A 30 1.17 -3.69 -13.96
CA PRO A 30 1.04 -4.79 -14.91
C PRO A 30 2.25 -5.72 -14.86
N MET A 31 2.02 -7.04 -14.84
CA MET A 31 3.09 -8.05 -14.74
C MET A 31 4.16 -7.92 -15.82
N CYS A 32 3.77 -7.59 -17.06
CA CYS A 32 4.74 -7.37 -18.15
C CYS A 32 5.70 -6.21 -17.87
N THR A 33 5.22 -5.15 -17.20
CA THR A 33 6.03 -3.99 -16.81
C THR A 33 6.96 -4.36 -15.66
N ILE A 34 6.45 -5.07 -14.66
CA ILE A 34 7.25 -5.54 -13.52
C ILE A 34 8.37 -6.48 -13.99
N ALA A 35 8.06 -7.44 -14.87
CA ALA A 35 8.99 -8.49 -15.28
C ALA A 35 10.04 -8.01 -16.29
N SER A 36 9.61 -7.31 -17.35
CA SER A 36 10.45 -7.07 -18.53
C SER A 36 10.80 -5.62 -18.80
N MET A 37 9.98 -4.66 -18.34
CA MET A 37 10.15 -3.24 -18.69
C MET A 37 9.96 -2.32 -17.46
N PRO A 38 10.79 -2.43 -16.40
CA PRO A 38 10.70 -1.54 -15.25
C PRO A 38 11.10 -0.11 -15.66
N ARG A 39 10.44 0.88 -15.08
CA ARG A 39 10.63 2.31 -15.40
C ARG A 39 10.72 3.19 -14.15
N LEU A 40 10.01 2.79 -13.10
CA LEU A 40 9.98 3.45 -11.82
C LEU A 40 10.64 2.56 -10.75
N PRO A 41 11.25 3.13 -9.69
CA PRO A 41 11.87 2.34 -8.63
C PRO A 41 10.88 1.40 -7.92
N GLU A 42 9.59 1.75 -7.87
CA GLU A 42 8.51 0.91 -7.35
C GLU A 42 8.37 -0.40 -8.13
N HIS A 43 8.62 -0.40 -9.45
CA HIS A 43 8.55 -1.61 -10.27
C HIS A 43 9.68 -2.58 -9.93
N CYS A 44 10.86 -2.07 -9.53
CA CYS A 44 11.97 -2.88 -9.09
C CYS A 44 11.63 -3.57 -7.76
N ILE A 45 11.06 -2.82 -6.81
CA ILE A 45 10.65 -3.35 -5.50
C ILE A 45 9.54 -4.38 -5.63
N GLU A 46 8.51 -4.09 -6.44
CA GLU A 46 7.37 -5.01 -6.60
C GLU A 46 7.78 -6.33 -7.27
N TYR A 47 8.78 -6.30 -8.16
CA TYR A 47 9.35 -7.53 -8.72
C TYR A 47 10.03 -8.38 -7.66
N VAL A 48 10.85 -7.77 -6.82
CA VAL A 48 11.55 -8.51 -5.77
C VAL A 48 10.53 -9.15 -4.83
N ARG A 49 9.50 -8.39 -4.47
CA ARG A 49 8.39 -8.83 -3.62
C ARG A 49 7.57 -9.98 -4.22
N ILE A 50 7.11 -9.86 -5.48
CA ILE A 50 6.15 -10.80 -6.09
C ILE A 50 6.85 -11.98 -6.78
N LEU A 51 8.01 -11.76 -7.41
CA LEU A 51 8.67 -12.75 -8.26
C LEU A 51 9.93 -13.32 -7.63
N GLN A 52 10.81 -12.46 -7.09
CA GLN A 52 12.11 -12.92 -6.61
C GLN A 52 12.03 -13.61 -5.24
N TRP A 53 11.24 -13.06 -4.32
CA TRP A 53 11.07 -13.62 -2.98
C TRP A 53 10.54 -15.07 -3.02
N PRO A 54 9.43 -15.39 -3.74
CA PRO A 54 8.94 -16.77 -3.78
C PRO A 54 9.89 -17.72 -4.50
N LYS A 55 10.74 -17.21 -5.40
CA LYS A 55 11.71 -17.99 -6.17
C LYS A 55 12.94 -18.36 -5.36
N GLU A 56 13.49 -17.43 -4.57
CA GLU A 56 14.75 -17.62 -3.84
C GLU A 56 14.53 -18.10 -2.40
N GLN A 57 13.35 -17.87 -1.82
CA GLN A 57 13.01 -18.22 -0.43
C GLN A 57 14.14 -17.90 0.56
N PRO A 58 14.55 -16.62 0.64
CA PRO A 58 15.81 -16.21 1.26
C PRO A 58 15.94 -16.50 2.76
N PHE A 59 14.82 -16.65 3.47
CA PHE A 59 14.77 -16.90 4.92
C PHE A 59 14.34 -18.32 5.27
N GLY A 60 14.38 -19.25 4.30
CA GLY A 60 14.03 -20.65 4.49
C GLY A 60 12.77 -21.05 3.72
N GLU A 61 12.65 -22.36 3.46
CA GLU A 61 11.55 -22.87 2.65
C GLU A 61 10.19 -22.64 3.34
N GLY A 62 9.26 -22.02 2.61
CA GLY A 62 7.92 -21.73 3.11
C GLY A 62 7.80 -20.51 4.05
N VAL A 63 8.88 -19.76 4.30
CA VAL A 63 8.80 -18.52 5.09
C VAL A 63 8.19 -17.39 4.23
N PRO A 64 7.00 -16.87 4.59
CA PRO A 64 6.38 -15.79 3.83
C PRO A 64 7.12 -14.47 4.08
N LEU A 65 6.96 -13.54 3.13
CA LEU A 65 7.45 -12.18 3.30
C LEU A 65 6.69 -11.48 4.44
N ASP A 66 7.38 -11.22 5.54
CA ASP A 66 6.94 -10.27 6.56
C ASP A 66 7.43 -8.86 6.22
N GLY A 67 6.49 -7.91 6.10
CA GLY A 67 6.81 -6.51 5.85
C GLY A 67 7.31 -5.78 7.10
N ASP A 68 6.98 -6.25 8.30
CA ASP A 68 7.36 -5.64 9.57
C ASP A 68 8.75 -6.08 10.04
N ASP A 69 9.26 -7.20 9.53
CA ASP A 69 10.61 -7.69 9.78
C ASP A 69 11.67 -6.79 9.09
N PRO A 70 12.58 -6.16 9.85
CA PRO A 70 13.64 -5.33 9.29
C PRO A 70 14.58 -6.08 8.34
N ASP A 71 14.88 -7.35 8.61
CA ASP A 71 15.81 -8.16 7.82
C ASP A 71 15.19 -8.54 6.47
N HIS A 72 13.89 -8.87 6.45
CA HIS A 72 13.15 -9.10 5.22
C HIS A 72 13.12 -7.86 4.33
N ILE A 73 12.81 -6.70 4.91
CA ILE A 73 12.81 -5.42 4.18
C ILE A 73 14.20 -5.08 3.67
N GLN A 74 15.24 -5.32 4.47
CA GLN A 74 16.62 -5.07 4.09
C GLN A 74 17.03 -5.95 2.90
N TRP A 75 16.64 -7.22 2.90
CA TRP A 75 16.87 -8.12 1.78
C TRP A 75 16.18 -7.62 0.50
N ILE A 76 14.90 -7.22 0.60
CA ILE A 76 14.17 -6.68 -0.55
C ILE A 76 14.83 -5.41 -1.07
N PHE A 77 15.23 -4.50 -0.18
CA PHE A 77 15.91 -3.27 -0.54
C PHE A 77 17.19 -3.54 -1.33
N GLN A 78 18.03 -4.47 -0.87
CA GLN A 78 19.28 -4.81 -1.53
C GLN A 78 19.04 -5.40 -2.94
N LYS A 79 18.12 -6.36 -3.07
CA LYS A 79 17.76 -6.93 -4.39
C LYS A 79 17.11 -5.92 -5.31
N SER A 80 16.35 -4.98 -4.75
CA SER A 80 15.74 -3.90 -5.52
C SER A 80 16.78 -2.93 -6.07
N LEU A 81 17.85 -2.65 -5.31
CA LEU A 81 18.98 -1.84 -5.78
C LEU A 81 19.75 -2.53 -6.91
N GLU A 82 20.05 -3.83 -6.76
CA GLU A 82 20.70 -4.63 -7.81
C GLU A 82 19.90 -4.57 -9.11
N ARG A 83 18.58 -4.78 -9.02
CA ARG A 83 17.69 -4.71 -10.18
C ARG A 83 17.59 -3.30 -10.76
N ALA A 84 17.46 -2.27 -9.93
CA ALA A 84 17.39 -0.90 -10.40
C ALA A 84 18.68 -0.49 -11.13
N SER A 85 19.84 -0.96 -10.66
CA SER A 85 21.13 -0.73 -11.32
C SER A 85 21.18 -1.36 -12.72
N GLN A 86 20.62 -2.56 -12.93
CA GLN A 86 20.58 -3.22 -14.24
C GLN A 86 19.79 -2.41 -15.28
N TYR A 87 18.76 -1.68 -14.85
CA TYR A 87 17.92 -0.86 -15.73
C TYR A 87 18.22 0.65 -15.63
N ASN A 88 19.32 1.04 -14.97
CA ASN A 88 19.69 2.44 -14.73
C ASN A 88 18.59 3.29 -14.06
N ILE A 89 17.77 2.69 -13.19
CA ILE A 89 16.70 3.35 -12.46
C ILE A 89 17.25 3.88 -11.13
N ARG A 90 17.01 5.16 -10.84
CA ARG A 90 17.41 5.80 -9.58
C ARG A 90 16.21 5.92 -8.64
N GLY A 91 16.47 6.15 -7.36
CA GLY A 91 15.42 6.49 -6.37
C GLY A 91 14.93 5.32 -5.51
N VAL A 92 15.52 4.12 -5.63
CA VAL A 92 15.28 3.05 -4.66
C VAL A 92 15.90 3.45 -3.33
N THR A 93 15.05 3.54 -2.29
CA THR A 93 15.45 3.88 -0.92
C THR A 93 14.76 2.92 0.05
N TYR A 94 15.35 2.70 1.21
CA TYR A 94 14.76 1.84 2.24
C TYR A 94 13.32 2.26 2.61
N ARG A 95 13.08 3.57 2.73
CA ARG A 95 11.76 4.14 3.00
C ARG A 95 10.75 3.84 1.87
N LEU A 96 11.18 3.93 0.61
CA LEU A 96 10.34 3.59 -0.53
C LEU A 96 10.03 2.08 -0.55
N THR A 97 11.01 1.23 -0.23
CA THR A 97 10.83 -0.22 -0.11
C THR A 97 9.76 -0.57 0.92
N GLN A 98 9.84 0.00 2.12
CA GLN A 98 8.79 -0.16 3.14
C GLN A 98 7.42 0.32 2.63
N GLY A 99 7.40 1.47 1.95
CA GLY A 99 6.19 2.04 1.37
C GLY A 99 5.48 1.11 0.39
N VAL A 100 6.25 0.50 -0.52
CA VAL A 100 5.73 -0.42 -1.55
C VAL A 100 5.36 -1.79 -0.96
N VAL A 101 6.19 -2.35 -0.08
CA VAL A 101 5.94 -3.67 0.53
C VAL A 101 4.70 -3.65 1.41
N LYS A 102 4.57 -2.65 2.30
CA LYS A 102 3.43 -2.52 3.22
C LYS A 102 2.24 -1.77 2.63
N ARG A 103 2.34 -1.24 1.40
CA ARG A 103 1.34 -0.34 0.79
C ARG A 103 0.96 0.82 1.74
N ILE A 104 1.97 1.49 2.31
CA ILE A 104 1.79 2.50 3.36
C ILE A 104 0.94 3.66 2.85
N ILE A 105 -0.14 3.96 3.57
CA ILE A 105 -0.94 5.19 3.38
C ILE A 105 -0.42 6.25 4.36
N PRO A 106 0.07 7.41 3.88
CA PRO A 106 0.52 8.48 4.77
C PRO A 106 -0.59 8.95 5.71
N ALA A 107 -0.31 8.97 7.02
CA ALA A 107 -1.28 9.34 8.05
C ALA A 107 -0.73 10.41 9.01
N VAL A 108 -1.61 11.29 9.49
CA VAL A 108 -1.32 12.30 10.52
C VAL A 108 -2.50 12.45 11.47
N ALA A 109 -2.22 12.77 12.74
CA ALA A 109 -3.22 12.85 13.79
C ALA A 109 -4.33 13.88 13.50
N SER A 110 -3.99 15.02 12.89
CA SER A 110 -4.95 16.09 12.60
C SER A 110 -6.09 15.66 11.66
N THR A 111 -5.80 14.85 10.64
CA THR A 111 -6.84 14.39 9.70
C THR A 111 -7.75 13.37 10.37
N ASN A 112 -7.19 12.48 11.18
CA ASN A 112 -7.97 11.50 11.95
C ASN A 112 -8.88 12.21 12.97
N ALA A 113 -8.38 13.24 13.65
CA ALA A 113 -9.17 14.02 14.60
C ALA A 113 -10.39 14.69 13.94
N VAL A 114 -10.21 15.31 12.77
CA VAL A 114 -11.31 15.97 12.03
C VAL A 114 -12.38 14.97 11.61
N ILE A 115 -12.00 13.83 11.01
CA ILE A 115 -12.97 12.82 10.56
C ILE A 115 -13.67 12.16 11.75
N ALA A 116 -12.94 11.83 12.82
CA ALA A 116 -13.52 11.24 14.02
C ALA A 116 -14.51 12.20 14.71
N ALA A 117 -14.21 13.50 14.76
CA ALA A 117 -15.10 14.50 15.33
C ALA A 117 -16.43 14.61 14.58
N VAL A 118 -16.39 14.60 13.23
CA VAL A 118 -17.61 14.60 12.41
C VAL A 118 -18.42 13.33 12.65
N CYS A 119 -17.78 12.15 12.64
CA CYS A 119 -18.47 10.89 12.91
C CYS A 119 -19.12 10.86 14.31
N ALA A 120 -18.40 11.26 15.35
CA ALA A 120 -18.91 11.28 16.72
C ALA A 120 -20.09 12.26 16.89
N THR A 121 -20.05 13.40 16.18
CA THR A 121 -21.14 14.38 16.18
C THR A 121 -22.42 13.80 15.59
N GLU A 122 -22.32 13.10 14.45
CA GLU A 122 -23.49 12.45 13.83
C GLU A 122 -24.01 11.29 14.67
N VAL A 123 -23.12 10.53 15.32
CA VAL A 123 -23.52 9.48 16.27
C VAL A 123 -24.36 10.05 17.41
N PHE A 124 -23.93 11.18 18.00
CA PHE A 124 -24.69 11.81 19.08
C PHE A 124 -26.08 12.26 18.61
N LYS A 125 -26.17 12.93 17.45
CA LYS A 125 -27.46 13.37 16.86
C LYS A 125 -28.43 12.23 16.56
N ILE A 126 -27.92 11.04 16.22
CA ILE A 126 -28.76 9.87 15.94
C ILE A 126 -29.26 9.22 17.24
N ALA A 127 -28.47 9.30 18.31
CA ALA A 127 -28.76 8.65 19.57
C ALA A 127 -29.73 9.45 20.47
N THR A 128 -29.77 10.79 20.34
CA THR A 128 -30.59 11.70 21.15
C THR A 128 -31.62 12.44 20.33
#